data_AF-A0AAU9XES6-F1
#
_entry.id   AF-A0AAU9XES6-F1
#
_cell.length_a   1.000
_cell.length_b   1.000
_cell.length_c   1.000
_cell.angle_alpha   90.00
_cell.angle_beta   90.00
_cell.angle_gamma   90.00
#
_symmetry.space_group_name_H-M   'P 1'
#
loop_
_entity.id
_entity.type
_entity.pdbx_description
1 polymer ?
#
loop_
_entity_poly.entity_id
_entity_poly.type
_entity_poly.pdbx_seq_one_letter_code
_entity_poly.pdbx_strand_id
1 'polypeptide(L)'
;MRMLGFYRMRTFTSIFRPMYVFSLLTRKFSTNSFQDSTIMFSASCGSKGVGKVTGNTKRVLVFRPSMEYSTDLKSLRPTKVKMIIERKIDTLETVDKQLDFFIEVKYMTDIVNRIAVLYNIATITEKDEEQKKVLKQEKSNAYTELLDSILEKLYRCLPQNLAILMWSLGINGEKHKKLLQLCEKKILACGMSVFTHENIFQILNGCANLKMTKSPIFPKFEQAILNGDVKICDLENPHLSGILYSFAETSNGSVQLFEAFLEEFLSRDINSMNSQPIAEFVWSFARKEQDADKLFDKVEAEIISRDMTELNKNDFLKFYGHLGKLRKEARNFSNRWMVNLSPKVQDVYAMLNSWILCGLSV
;
A
#
# COMPACT_ATOMS: atom_id res chain seq x y z
N MET A 1 -71.63 -6.60 -8.93
CA MET A 1 -70.32 -6.21 -9.49
C MET A 1 -69.56 -7.50 -9.79
N ARG A 2 -69.65 -8.08 -11.00
CA ARG A 2 -68.76 -7.89 -12.17
C ARG A 2 -67.27 -8.04 -11.81
N MET A 3 -66.41 -8.83 -12.45
CA MET A 3 -66.42 -10.01 -13.36
C MET A 3 -64.92 -10.43 -13.41
N LEU A 4 -64.56 -11.73 -13.32
CA LEU A 4 -63.98 -12.58 -14.41
C LEU A 4 -62.99 -11.84 -15.35
N GLY A 5 -61.79 -12.33 -15.69
CA GLY A 5 -61.16 -13.64 -15.58
C GLY A 5 -59.79 -13.64 -16.30
N PHE A 6 -59.11 -14.78 -16.25
CA PHE A 6 -57.86 -15.13 -16.93
C PHE A 6 -57.77 -14.68 -18.41
N TYR A 7 -56.56 -14.41 -18.94
CA TYR A 7 -55.92 -15.20 -20.01
C TYR A 7 -54.60 -14.60 -20.59
N ARG A 8 -53.63 -15.52 -20.80
CA ARG A 8 -52.71 -15.70 -21.95
C ARG A 8 -51.46 -14.81 -22.21
N MET A 9 -50.33 -15.53 -22.31
CA MET A 9 -49.18 -15.24 -23.17
C MET A 9 -49.57 -14.97 -24.63
N ARG A 10 -48.83 -14.06 -25.30
CA ARG A 10 -48.51 -14.16 -26.73
C ARG A 10 -47.24 -13.39 -27.09
N THR A 11 -46.35 -14.10 -27.78
CA THR A 11 -45.20 -13.68 -28.58
C THR A 11 -45.57 -12.70 -29.70
N PHE A 12 -44.67 -11.77 -30.06
CA PHE A 12 -44.53 -11.29 -31.45
C PHE A 12 -43.11 -10.75 -31.73
N THR A 13 -42.61 -11.13 -32.90
CA THR A 13 -41.31 -10.85 -33.53
C THR A 13 -41.29 -9.54 -34.32
N SER A 14 -40.07 -8.98 -34.45
CA SER A 14 -39.45 -8.21 -35.56
C SER A 14 -40.24 -7.15 -36.36
N ILE A 15 -39.59 -6.00 -36.58
CA ILE A 15 -39.01 -5.50 -37.85
C ILE A 15 -38.80 -3.98 -37.70
N PHE A 16 -37.57 -3.46 -37.93
CA PHE A 16 -37.23 -2.37 -38.88
C PHE A 16 -35.83 -1.78 -38.62
N ARG A 17 -34.95 -1.91 -39.62
CA ARG A 17 -33.76 -1.07 -39.90
C ARG A 17 -34.22 0.19 -40.67
N PRO A 18 -33.50 1.32 -40.56
CA PRO A 18 -32.56 1.74 -41.63
C PRO A 18 -31.24 2.27 -41.03
N MET A 19 -30.03 2.04 -41.55
CA MET A 19 -29.34 2.36 -42.83
C MET A 19 -28.97 3.85 -43.05
N TYR A 20 -27.65 4.08 -43.07
CA TYR A 20 -26.86 5.25 -43.54
C TYR A 20 -26.95 6.54 -42.70
N VAL A 21 -25.91 7.38 -42.51
CA VAL A 21 -24.89 7.89 -43.44
C VAL A 21 -23.65 8.34 -42.65
N PHE A 22 -22.45 8.05 -43.18
CA PHE A 22 -21.17 8.67 -42.79
C PHE A 22 -21.15 10.15 -43.21
N SER A 23 -20.82 11.06 -42.31
CA SER A 23 -20.39 12.42 -42.64
C SER A 23 -18.98 12.67 -42.11
N LEU A 24 -18.02 12.56 -43.03
CA LEU A 24 -16.70 13.19 -42.95
C LEU A 24 -16.89 14.71 -42.76
N LEU A 25 -16.39 15.25 -41.66
CA LEU A 25 -16.04 16.67 -41.57
C LEU A 25 -14.63 16.81 -40.99
N THR A 26 -13.69 16.93 -41.92
CA THR A 26 -12.39 17.58 -41.71
C THR A 26 -12.61 18.99 -41.17
N ARG A 27 -12.05 19.29 -40.00
CA ARG A 27 -11.84 20.69 -39.60
C ARG A 27 -10.39 20.87 -39.15
N LYS A 28 -9.60 21.41 -40.08
CA LYS A 28 -8.33 22.08 -39.79
C LYS A 28 -8.60 23.20 -38.79
N PHE A 29 -7.82 23.28 -37.73
CA PHE A 29 -7.50 24.57 -37.12
C PHE A 29 -6.00 24.68 -36.85
N SER A 30 -5.59 25.92 -37.06
CA SER A 30 -4.25 26.46 -37.25
C SER A 30 -3.41 26.44 -35.98
N THR A 31 -2.10 26.34 -36.23
CA THR A 31 -0.97 26.70 -35.38
C THR A 31 -1.20 27.98 -34.58
N ASN A 32 -0.86 27.95 -33.28
CA ASN A 32 -0.10 29.03 -32.67
C ASN A 32 0.72 28.53 -31.48
N SER A 33 1.93 29.06 -31.45
CA SER A 33 3.06 28.85 -30.54
C SER A 33 2.72 28.89 -29.06
N PHE A 34 3.18 27.88 -28.32
CA PHE A 34 3.67 28.06 -26.95
C PHE A 34 5.04 27.40 -26.85
N GLN A 35 6.06 28.25 -26.70
CA GLN A 35 7.36 27.85 -26.17
C GLN A 35 7.15 27.58 -24.69
N ASP A 36 7.34 26.34 -24.25
CA ASP A 36 7.63 26.06 -22.85
C ASP A 36 8.83 25.12 -22.79
N SER A 37 9.85 25.62 -22.11
CA SER A 37 11.14 25.00 -21.86
C SER A 37 10.98 23.68 -21.14
N THR A 38 11.02 22.57 -21.89
CA THR A 38 11.12 21.23 -21.35
C THR A 38 12.55 21.00 -20.86
N ILE A 39 12.75 20.93 -19.55
CA ILE A 39 13.95 20.28 -18.99
C ILE A 39 13.73 18.77 -19.18
N MET A 40 14.34 18.21 -20.23
CA MET A 40 14.40 16.77 -20.44
C MET A 40 15.26 16.14 -19.33
N PHE A 41 14.63 15.39 -18.43
CA PHE A 41 15.36 14.42 -17.62
C PHE A 41 15.70 13.22 -18.50
N SER A 42 16.98 13.12 -18.92
CA SER A 42 17.49 11.92 -19.59
C SER A 42 17.80 10.84 -18.54
N ALA A 43 16.78 10.10 -18.09
CA ALA A 43 16.99 8.86 -17.36
C ALA A 43 17.16 7.72 -18.37
N SER A 44 18.40 7.33 -18.63
CA SER A 44 18.73 6.12 -19.38
C SER A 44 18.38 4.89 -18.53
N CYS A 45 17.14 4.45 -18.61
CA CYS A 45 16.66 3.19 -18.03
C CYS A 45 16.53 2.16 -19.15
N GLY A 46 17.58 1.34 -19.31
CA GLY A 46 17.59 0.24 -20.27
C GLY A 46 16.58 -0.84 -19.86
N SER A 47 15.72 -1.21 -20.81
CA SER A 47 14.72 -2.26 -20.66
C SER A 47 15.42 -3.61 -20.46
N LYS A 48 15.25 -4.26 -19.30
CA LYS A 48 15.63 -5.68 -19.12
C LYS A 48 14.37 -6.54 -19.15
N GLY A 49 14.29 -7.40 -20.15
CA GLY A 49 13.19 -8.35 -20.35
C GLY A 49 13.04 -9.31 -19.17
N VAL A 50 11.79 -9.56 -18.79
CA VAL A 50 11.39 -10.39 -17.65
C VAL A 50 11.04 -11.80 -18.12
N GLY A 51 11.64 -12.80 -17.47
CA GLY A 51 11.20 -14.19 -17.54
C GLY A 51 9.93 -14.41 -16.72
N LYS A 52 8.96 -15.13 -17.31
CA LYS A 52 7.70 -15.54 -16.68
C LYS A 52 7.97 -16.30 -15.36
N VAL A 53 7.46 -15.77 -14.25
CA VAL A 53 7.37 -16.51 -12.97
C VAL A 53 5.90 -16.71 -12.63
N THR A 54 5.42 -17.94 -12.82
CA THR A 54 4.17 -18.45 -12.28
C THR A 54 4.40 -18.94 -10.86
N GLY A 55 3.67 -18.42 -9.86
CA GLY A 55 3.75 -18.99 -8.51
C GLY A 55 3.09 -18.21 -7.38
N ASN A 56 1.88 -18.64 -7.05
CA ASN A 56 1.21 -18.66 -5.73
C ASN A 56 0.79 -17.35 -5.03
N THR A 57 -0.52 -17.17 -5.03
CA THR A 57 -1.36 -16.17 -4.39
C THR A 57 -1.41 -16.36 -2.87
N LYS A 58 -0.80 -15.41 -2.13
CA LYS A 58 -1.14 -14.92 -0.77
C LYS A 58 0.08 -14.17 -0.22
N ARG A 59 0.21 -12.88 -0.56
CA ARG A 59 1.00 -11.96 0.25
C ARG A 59 0.19 -10.69 0.48
N VAL A 60 -0.45 -10.62 1.65
CA VAL A 60 -0.36 -9.39 2.46
C VAL A 60 1.13 -9.08 2.56
N LEU A 61 1.54 -7.81 2.46
CA LEU A 61 2.95 -7.41 2.46
C LEU A 61 3.59 -7.63 3.84
N VAL A 62 3.71 -8.89 4.22
CA VAL A 62 4.48 -9.38 5.33
C VAL A 62 5.77 -9.88 4.70
N PHE A 63 6.64 -8.95 4.31
CA PHE A 63 8.03 -9.31 4.09
C PHE A 63 8.57 -9.71 5.45
N ARG A 64 8.98 -10.98 5.60
CA ARG A 64 9.72 -11.41 6.79
C ARG A 64 11.08 -10.70 6.70
N PRO A 65 11.36 -9.70 7.56
CA PRO A 65 12.66 -9.06 7.53
C PRO A 65 13.68 -10.12 7.97
N SER A 66 14.83 -10.20 7.31
CA SER A 66 16.00 -10.79 7.95
C SER A 66 16.35 -9.88 9.13
N MET A 67 15.99 -10.31 10.34
CA MET A 67 16.37 -9.58 11.55
C MET A 67 17.89 -9.66 11.68
N GLU A 68 18.58 -8.61 11.25
CA GLU A 68 20.03 -8.57 11.32
C GLU A 68 20.45 -8.31 12.77
N TYR A 69 21.42 -9.10 13.20
CA TYR A 69 21.94 -9.10 14.55
C TYR A 69 23.06 -8.06 14.68
N SER A 70 23.14 -7.44 15.86
CA SER A 70 24.20 -6.49 16.22
C SER A 70 25.59 -6.98 15.79
N THR A 71 26.40 -6.09 15.21
CA THR A 71 27.80 -6.32 14.79
C THR A 71 28.80 -6.41 15.94
N ASP A 72 28.34 -6.61 17.18
CA ASP A 72 29.22 -6.93 18.30
C ASP A 72 30.01 -8.19 17.95
N LEU A 73 31.31 -8.05 17.66
CA LEU A 73 32.20 -9.09 17.14
C LEU A 73 32.22 -10.39 17.99
N LYS A 74 31.64 -10.37 19.20
CA LYS A 74 31.53 -11.50 20.12
C LYS A 74 30.28 -12.38 19.93
N SER A 75 29.30 -12.01 19.09
CA SER A 75 27.99 -12.68 19.04
C SER A 75 27.60 -13.26 17.68
N LEU A 76 28.57 -13.55 16.80
CA LEU A 76 28.32 -14.02 15.42
C LEU A 76 27.48 -15.30 15.29
N ARG A 77 27.18 -16.02 16.39
CA ARG A 77 26.24 -17.15 16.39
C ARG A 77 25.08 -16.86 17.35
N PRO A 78 23.82 -16.89 16.88
CA PRO A 78 22.66 -16.93 17.76
C PRO A 78 22.84 -18.05 18.78
N THR A 79 22.65 -17.77 20.07
CA THR A 79 22.66 -18.83 21.07
C THR A 79 21.51 -19.79 20.81
N LYS A 80 21.66 -21.07 21.17
CA LYS A 80 20.59 -22.08 21.04
C LYS A 80 19.28 -21.60 21.69
N VAL A 81 19.39 -20.89 22.83
CA VAL A 81 18.26 -20.28 23.54
C VAL A 81 17.56 -19.23 22.69
N LYS A 82 18.31 -18.34 22.02
CA LYS A 82 17.74 -17.31 21.15
C LYS A 82 16.92 -17.91 20.01
N MET A 83 17.46 -18.91 19.32
CA MET A 83 16.74 -19.58 18.23
C MET A 83 15.47 -20.28 18.70
N ILE A 84 15.47 -20.84 19.92
CA ILE A 84 14.28 -21.47 20.50
C ILE A 84 13.21 -20.42 20.77
N ILE A 85 13.59 -19.27 21.35
CA ILE A 85 12.67 -18.15 21.62
C ILE A 85 12.08 -17.62 20.30
N GLU A 86 12.91 -17.34 19.29
CA GLU A 86 12.45 -16.84 17.98
C GLU A 86 11.48 -17.82 17.32
N ARG A 87 11.80 -19.12 17.28
CA ARG A 87 10.89 -20.15 16.75
C ARG A 87 9.58 -20.20 17.52
N LYS A 88 9.63 -20.03 18.85
CA LYS A 88 8.42 -20.04 19.67
C LYS A 88 7.56 -18.82 19.35
N ILE A 89 8.15 -17.63 19.27
CA ILE A 89 7.48 -16.38 18.88
C ILE A 89 6.73 -16.54 17.55
N ASP A 90 7.33 -17.20 16.56
CA ASP A 90 6.72 -17.44 15.24
C ASP A 90 5.50 -18.38 15.26
N THR A 91 5.34 -19.21 16.31
CA THR A 91 4.24 -20.16 16.44
C THR A 91 3.04 -19.63 17.22
N LEU A 92 3.16 -18.45 17.84
CA LEU A 92 2.10 -17.90 18.69
C LEU A 92 1.13 -17.07 17.83
N GLU A 93 -0.11 -17.55 17.75
CA GLU A 93 -1.11 -17.05 16.79
C GLU A 93 -2.03 -15.94 17.34
N THR A 94 -1.97 -15.64 18.64
CA THR A 94 -2.81 -14.62 19.28
C THR A 94 -1.98 -13.58 20.03
N VAL A 95 -2.54 -12.37 20.20
CA VAL A 95 -1.90 -11.27 20.93
C VAL A 95 -1.59 -11.68 22.37
N ASP A 96 -2.56 -12.29 23.07
CA ASP A 96 -2.39 -12.70 24.47
C ASP A 96 -1.24 -13.71 24.61
N LYS A 97 -1.19 -14.71 23.73
CA LYS A 97 -0.11 -15.71 23.72
C LYS A 97 1.26 -15.06 23.50
N GLN A 98 1.35 -14.04 22.63
CA GLN A 98 2.59 -13.29 22.42
C GLN A 98 3.02 -12.53 23.68
N LEU A 99 2.06 -11.87 24.36
CA LEU A 99 2.32 -11.08 25.56
C LEU A 99 2.65 -11.95 26.78
N ASP A 100 1.91 -13.03 27.00
CA ASP A 100 2.17 -14.00 28.06
C ASP A 100 3.55 -14.60 27.90
N PHE A 101 3.89 -15.06 26.70
CA PHE A 101 5.22 -15.60 26.41
C PHE A 101 6.32 -14.55 26.62
N PHE A 102 6.10 -13.31 26.20
CA PHE A 102 7.04 -12.22 26.48
C PHE A 102 7.31 -12.08 27.98
N ILE A 103 6.27 -12.08 28.81
CA ILE A 103 6.42 -11.98 30.28
C ILE A 103 7.21 -13.16 30.84
N GLU A 104 6.93 -14.38 30.39
CA GLU A 104 7.67 -15.59 30.81
C GLU A 104 9.17 -15.50 30.51
N VAL A 105 9.54 -14.96 29.34
CA VAL A 105 10.94 -14.93 28.87
C VAL A 105 11.61 -13.55 28.94
N LYS A 106 11.00 -12.54 29.58
CA LYS A 106 11.45 -11.13 29.52
C LYS A 106 12.90 -10.88 29.94
N TYR A 107 13.42 -11.69 30.85
CA TYR A 107 14.82 -11.63 31.33
C TYR A 107 15.81 -12.37 30.43
N MET A 108 15.33 -13.25 29.54
CA MET A 108 16.12 -14.01 28.57
C MET A 108 16.09 -13.40 27.16
N THR A 109 15.17 -12.45 26.91
CA THR A 109 15.02 -11.79 25.60
C THR A 109 15.98 -10.62 25.41
N ASP A 110 16.62 -10.58 24.24
CA ASP A 110 17.32 -9.39 23.77
C ASP A 110 16.35 -8.41 23.07
N ILE A 111 16.89 -7.29 22.59
CA ILE A 111 16.09 -6.27 21.91
C ILE A 111 15.47 -6.78 20.59
N VAL A 112 16.15 -7.70 19.91
CA VAL A 112 15.69 -8.28 18.65
C VAL A 112 14.47 -9.16 18.90
N ASN A 113 14.51 -10.02 19.92
CA ASN A 113 13.38 -10.85 20.34
C ASN A 113 12.16 -9.99 20.73
N ARG A 114 12.38 -8.87 21.43
CA ARG A 114 11.29 -7.95 21.84
C ARG A 114 10.63 -7.28 20.64
N ILE A 115 11.42 -6.83 19.66
CA ILE A 115 10.89 -6.30 18.40
C ILE A 115 10.15 -7.40 17.63
N ALA A 116 10.62 -8.66 17.69
CA ALA A 116 9.97 -9.78 17.00
C ALA A 116 8.59 -10.08 17.58
N VAL A 117 8.45 -10.05 18.92
CA VAL A 117 7.13 -10.14 19.59
C VAL A 117 6.21 -9.03 19.09
N LEU A 118 6.68 -7.77 19.09
CA LEU A 118 5.88 -6.63 18.64
C LEU A 118 5.48 -6.74 17.16
N TYR A 119 6.38 -7.24 16.31
CA TYR A 119 6.14 -7.49 14.90
C TYR A 119 5.10 -8.58 14.66
N ASN A 120 5.15 -9.68 15.43
CA ASN A 120 4.14 -10.72 15.30
C ASN A 120 2.78 -10.27 15.82
N ILE A 121 2.73 -9.48 16.90
CA ILE A 121 1.50 -8.79 17.33
C ILE A 121 0.93 -7.96 16.19
N ALA A 122 1.75 -7.12 15.53
CA ALA A 122 1.32 -6.34 14.37
C ALA A 122 0.82 -7.22 13.22
N THR A 123 1.52 -8.31 12.90
CA THR A 123 1.12 -9.24 11.84
C THR A 123 -0.21 -9.94 12.14
N ILE A 124 -0.49 -10.24 13.41
CA ILE A 124 -1.76 -10.82 13.86
C ILE A 124 -2.88 -9.78 13.75
N THR A 125 -2.67 -8.58 14.30
CA THR A 125 -3.70 -7.51 14.32
C THR A 125 -3.99 -6.91 12.95
N GLU A 126 -3.05 -7.00 12.00
CA GLU A 126 -3.28 -6.64 10.61
C GLU A 126 -4.30 -7.56 9.93
N LYS A 127 -4.31 -8.84 10.30
CA LYS A 127 -5.14 -9.88 9.67
C LYS A 127 -6.43 -10.14 10.43
N ASP A 128 -6.47 -9.84 11.72
CA ASP A 128 -7.58 -10.15 12.61
C ASP A 128 -8.02 -8.90 13.40
N GLU A 129 -9.19 -8.37 13.03
CA GLU A 129 -9.79 -7.20 13.67
C GLU A 129 -10.26 -7.47 15.10
N GLU A 130 -10.58 -8.72 15.47
CA GLU A 130 -10.88 -9.06 16.87
C GLU A 130 -9.61 -9.00 17.71
N GLN A 131 -8.49 -9.54 17.22
CA GLN A 131 -7.19 -9.41 17.89
C GLN A 131 -6.75 -7.94 18.02
N LYS A 132 -7.09 -7.10 17.05
CA LYS A 132 -6.86 -5.66 17.12
C LYS A 132 -7.71 -4.97 18.19
N LYS A 133 -8.95 -5.43 18.43
CA LYS A 133 -9.77 -4.96 19.55
C LYS A 133 -9.20 -5.44 20.88
N VAL A 134 -8.74 -6.70 20.97
CA VAL A 134 -8.06 -7.25 22.14
C VAL A 134 -6.87 -6.38 22.50
N LEU A 135 -5.95 -6.11 21.57
CA LEU A 135 -4.79 -5.23 21.82
C LEU A 135 -5.19 -3.82 22.31
N LYS A 136 -6.31 -3.27 21.83
CA LYS A 136 -6.80 -1.93 22.25
C LYS A 136 -7.43 -1.95 23.64
N GLN A 137 -8.12 -3.02 24.00
CA GLN A 137 -8.74 -3.20 25.31
C GLN A 137 -7.69 -3.58 26.36
N GLU A 138 -6.76 -4.44 25.97
CA GLU A 138 -5.59 -4.88 26.72
C GLU A 138 -4.37 -4.02 26.43
N LYS A 139 -4.44 -2.70 26.66
CA LYS A 139 -3.20 -1.96 26.99
C LYS A 139 -2.70 -2.39 28.38
N SER A 140 -2.45 -3.69 28.49
CA SER A 140 -2.05 -4.43 29.67
C SER A 140 -0.70 -3.93 30.14
N ASN A 141 -0.40 -4.22 31.40
CA ASN A 141 0.94 -3.99 31.95
C ASN A 141 2.00 -4.68 31.09
N ALA A 142 1.69 -5.83 30.47
CA ALA A 142 2.63 -6.57 29.63
C ALA A 142 2.99 -5.86 28.32
N TYR A 143 2.01 -5.31 27.60
CA TYR A 143 2.30 -4.55 26.37
C TYR A 143 3.08 -3.27 26.66
N THR A 144 2.73 -2.57 27.75
CA THR A 144 3.48 -1.38 28.18
C THR A 144 4.91 -1.75 28.60
N GLU A 145 5.08 -2.82 29.37
CA GLU A 145 6.40 -3.34 29.75
C GLU A 145 7.22 -3.74 28.51
N LEU A 146 6.60 -4.34 27.49
CA LEU A 146 7.27 -4.64 26.23
C LEU A 146 7.82 -3.36 25.58
N LEU A 147 6.99 -2.32 25.43
CA LEU A 147 7.38 -1.04 24.82
C LEU A 147 8.48 -0.33 25.61
N ASP A 148 8.36 -0.27 26.94
CA ASP A 148 9.37 0.34 27.82
C ASP A 148 10.70 -0.42 27.72
N SER A 149 10.64 -1.75 27.70
CA SER A 149 11.81 -2.60 27.59
C SER A 149 12.51 -2.49 26.21
N ILE A 150 11.77 -2.13 25.16
CA ILE A 150 12.32 -1.77 23.84
C ILE A 150 12.97 -0.39 23.92
N LEU A 151 12.27 0.59 24.48
CA LEU A 151 12.76 1.96 24.64
C LEU A 151 14.12 2.02 25.35
N GLU A 152 14.26 1.30 26.48
CA GLU A 152 15.49 1.23 27.26
C GLU A 152 16.70 0.74 26.46
N LYS A 153 16.48 -0.17 25.50
CA LYS A 153 17.54 -0.82 24.71
C LYS A 153 17.61 -0.32 23.27
N LEU A 154 16.82 0.69 22.90
CA LEU A 154 16.72 1.19 21.53
C LEU A 154 18.05 1.72 20.99
N TYR A 155 18.96 2.16 21.86
CA TYR A 155 20.30 2.59 21.45
C TYR A 155 21.10 1.48 20.76
N ARG A 156 20.85 0.20 21.08
CA ARG A 156 21.50 -0.98 20.49
C ARG A 156 20.81 -1.50 19.22
N CYS A 157 19.69 -0.90 18.80
CA CYS A 157 18.99 -1.34 17.59
C CYS A 157 19.77 -0.93 16.33
N LEU A 158 19.98 -1.90 15.46
CA LEU A 158 20.40 -1.67 14.08
C LEU A 158 19.31 -0.92 13.28
N PRO A 159 19.68 -0.19 12.22
CA PRO A 159 18.74 0.56 11.39
C PRO A 159 17.59 -0.30 10.83
N GLN A 160 17.87 -1.54 10.41
CA GLN A 160 16.86 -2.46 9.90
C GLN A 160 15.81 -2.80 10.97
N ASN A 161 16.26 -3.00 12.23
CA ASN A 161 15.36 -3.26 13.35
C ASN A 161 14.49 -2.03 13.70
N LEU A 162 14.98 -0.81 13.42
CA LEU A 162 14.16 0.40 13.54
C LEU A 162 13.04 0.43 12.50
N ALA A 163 13.29 -0.05 11.28
CA ALA A 163 12.26 -0.12 10.24
C ALA A 163 11.13 -1.07 10.63
N ILE A 164 11.47 -2.27 11.09
CA ILE A 164 10.51 -3.26 11.61
C ILE A 164 9.71 -2.67 12.76
N LEU A 165 10.40 -2.06 13.73
CA LEU A 165 9.76 -1.41 14.87
C LEU A 165 8.79 -0.31 14.44
N MET A 166 9.18 0.56 13.50
CA MET A 166 8.31 1.62 12.99
C MET A 166 7.06 1.06 12.30
N TRP A 167 7.21 0.03 11.48
CA TRP A 167 6.08 -0.64 10.84
C TRP A 167 5.14 -1.25 11.87
N SER A 168 5.66 -2.01 12.84
CA SER A 168 4.86 -2.67 13.87
C SER A 168 4.10 -1.67 14.75
N LEU A 169 4.75 -0.57 15.15
CA LEU A 169 4.07 0.51 15.88
C LEU A 169 2.95 1.13 15.05
N GLY A 170 3.17 1.32 13.75
CA GLY A 170 2.16 1.84 12.83
C GLY A 170 0.94 0.96 12.69
N ILE A 171 1.12 -0.34 12.41
CA ILE A 171 0.04 -1.30 12.30
C ILE A 171 -0.77 -1.41 13.59
N ASN A 172 -0.08 -1.45 14.74
CA ASN A 172 -0.73 -1.47 16.05
C ASN A 172 -1.37 -0.12 16.44
N GLY A 173 -1.10 0.96 15.69
CA GLY A 173 -1.56 2.31 16.02
C GLY A 173 -0.99 2.86 17.32
N GLU A 174 0.21 2.42 17.71
CA GLU A 174 0.81 2.72 19.01
C GLU A 174 1.55 4.07 18.99
N LYS A 175 1.06 5.02 19.79
CA LYS A 175 1.54 6.41 19.83
C LYS A 175 2.47 6.68 21.02
N HIS A 176 3.36 5.72 21.31
CA HIS A 176 4.31 5.84 22.41
C HIS A 176 5.34 6.94 22.17
N LYS A 177 5.04 8.17 22.65
CA LYS A 177 5.73 9.42 22.28
C LYS A 177 7.26 9.36 22.36
N LYS A 178 7.84 8.93 23.48
CA LYS A 178 9.30 8.89 23.67
C LYS A 178 9.99 7.91 22.71
N LEU A 179 9.36 6.76 22.49
CA LEU A 179 9.84 5.71 21.60
C LEU A 179 9.84 6.20 20.16
N LEU A 180 8.74 6.80 19.71
CA LEU A 180 8.64 7.36 18.36
C LEU A 180 9.64 8.49 18.12
N GLN A 181 9.80 9.41 19.07
CA GLN A 181 10.79 10.49 18.97
C GLN A 181 12.23 9.95 18.86
N LEU A 182 12.55 8.88 19.60
CA LEU A 182 13.89 8.29 19.56
C LEU A 182 14.11 7.47 18.28
N CYS A 183 13.10 6.74 17.80
CA CYS A 183 13.13 6.07 16.50
C CYS A 183 13.37 7.08 15.37
N GLU A 184 12.57 8.15 15.33
CA GLU A 184 12.69 9.22 14.34
C GLU A 184 14.09 9.83 14.36
N LYS A 185 14.60 10.22 15.53
CA LYS A 185 15.96 10.76 15.67
C LYS A 185 17.03 9.79 15.13
N LYS A 186 16.94 8.50 15.45
CA LYS A 186 17.91 7.50 14.98
C LYS A 186 17.82 7.26 13.47
N ILE A 187 16.61 7.19 12.91
CA ILE A 187 16.38 7.04 11.47
C ILE A 187 16.96 8.23 10.71
N LEU A 188 16.73 9.46 11.19
CA LEU A 188 17.26 10.67 10.56
C LEU A 188 18.79 10.72 10.55
N ALA A 189 19.43 10.17 11.59
CA ALA A 189 20.88 10.09 11.70
C ALA A 189 21.52 9.01 10.81
N CYS A 190 20.72 8.09 10.25
CA CYS A 190 21.22 7.04 9.36
C CYS A 190 21.45 7.58 7.94
N GLY A 191 22.49 7.09 7.26
CA GLY A 191 22.64 7.24 5.81
C GLY A 191 21.69 6.33 5.06
N MET A 192 21.31 6.66 3.82
CA MET A 192 20.32 5.88 3.06
C MET A 192 20.81 4.48 2.68
N SER A 193 22.12 4.30 2.51
CA SER A 193 22.74 3.02 2.14
C SER A 193 22.56 1.89 3.15
N VAL A 194 22.15 2.20 4.39
CA VAL A 194 21.91 1.17 5.42
C VAL A 194 20.51 0.56 5.33
N PHE A 195 19.60 1.21 4.59
CA PHE A 195 18.21 0.77 4.47
C PHE A 195 18.01 0.04 3.14
N THR A 196 17.43 -1.16 3.22
CA THR A 196 16.89 -1.84 2.04
C THR A 196 15.60 -1.16 1.57
N HIS A 197 15.15 -1.45 0.35
CA HIS A 197 13.86 -0.96 -0.16
C HIS A 197 12.68 -1.34 0.73
N GLU A 198 12.72 -2.55 1.30
CA GLU A 198 11.75 -2.99 2.30
C GLU A 198 11.80 -2.13 3.56
N ASN A 199 13.00 -1.81 4.08
CA ASN A 199 13.11 -0.96 5.25
C ASN A 199 12.59 0.44 5.00
N ILE A 200 12.82 0.99 3.80
CA ILE A 200 12.30 2.29 3.40
C ILE A 200 10.76 2.29 3.43
N PHE A 201 10.15 1.28 2.80
CA PHE A 201 8.70 1.08 2.83
C PHE A 201 8.17 0.97 4.26
N GLN A 202 8.77 0.10 5.09
CA GLN A 202 8.36 -0.12 6.48
C GLN A 202 8.37 1.16 7.32
N ILE A 203 9.42 1.98 7.18
CA ILE A 203 9.55 3.26 7.90
C ILE A 203 8.43 4.21 7.48
N LEU A 204 8.27 4.46 6.18
CA LEU A 204 7.30 5.43 5.67
C LEU A 204 5.87 4.98 5.93
N ASN A 205 5.58 3.69 5.76
CA ASN A 205 4.28 3.11 6.04
C ASN A 205 3.93 3.17 7.53
N GLY A 206 4.91 2.88 8.41
CA GLY A 206 4.76 3.05 9.85
C GLY A 206 4.40 4.50 10.22
N CYS A 207 5.15 5.47 9.70
CA CYS A 207 4.87 6.90 9.88
C CYS A 207 3.47 7.29 9.39
N ALA A 208 3.04 6.77 8.23
CA ALA A 208 1.74 7.07 7.65
C ALA A 208 0.56 6.51 8.49
N ASN A 209 0.68 5.28 8.99
CA ASN A 209 -0.32 4.69 9.88
C ASN A 209 -0.40 5.43 11.22
N LEU A 210 0.72 5.95 11.73
CA LEU A 210 0.77 6.77 12.95
C LEU A 210 0.33 8.22 12.75
N LYS A 211 0.05 8.65 11.52
CA LYS A 211 -0.28 10.04 11.15
C LYS A 211 0.84 11.03 11.51
N MET A 212 2.10 10.64 11.31
CA MET A 212 3.26 11.49 11.55
C MET A 212 3.48 12.52 10.43
N THR A 213 2.48 13.38 10.18
CA THR A 213 2.46 14.30 9.02
C THR A 213 3.58 15.33 9.00
N LYS A 214 4.10 15.72 10.18
CA LYS A 214 5.18 16.71 10.33
C LYS A 214 6.57 16.09 10.48
N SER A 215 6.69 14.77 10.27
CA SER A 215 7.97 14.09 10.45
C SER A 215 8.98 14.54 9.39
N PRO A 216 10.21 14.93 9.78
CA PRO A 216 11.29 15.20 8.83
C PRO A 216 11.79 13.94 8.09
N ILE A 217 11.27 12.74 8.43
CA ILE A 217 11.53 11.52 7.67
C ILE A 217 11.07 11.67 6.23
N PHE A 218 9.88 12.25 5.98
CA PHE A 218 9.36 12.39 4.62
C PHE A 218 10.27 13.24 3.71
N PRO A 219 10.66 14.49 4.09
CA PRO A 219 11.61 15.27 3.31
C PRO A 219 12.97 14.58 3.09
N LYS A 220 13.49 13.87 4.10
CA LYS A 220 14.77 13.15 3.97
C LYS A 220 14.69 12.06 2.90
N PHE A 221 13.63 11.26 2.92
CA PHE A 221 13.45 10.14 1.99
C PHE A 221 13.06 10.62 0.60
N GLU A 222 12.28 11.70 0.50
CA GLU A 222 12.00 12.38 -0.76
C GLU A 222 13.29 12.87 -1.44
N GLN A 223 14.16 13.57 -0.70
CA GLN A 223 15.45 14.02 -1.22
C GLN A 223 16.32 12.84 -1.68
N ALA A 224 16.37 11.76 -0.90
CA ALA A 224 17.11 10.56 -1.28
C ALA A 224 16.61 9.93 -2.58
N ILE A 225 15.30 9.91 -2.80
CA ILE A 225 14.69 9.42 -4.04
C ILE A 225 15.05 10.34 -5.21
N LEU A 226 14.84 11.65 -5.06
CA LEU A 226 15.07 12.63 -6.13
C LEU A 226 16.55 12.78 -6.50
N ASN A 227 17.47 12.60 -5.55
CA ASN A 227 18.91 12.62 -5.79
C ASN A 227 19.45 11.31 -6.37
N GLY A 228 18.63 10.26 -6.44
CA GLY A 228 19.03 8.94 -6.93
C GLY A 228 19.79 8.07 -5.92
N ASP A 229 19.87 8.48 -4.65
CA ASP A 229 20.38 7.64 -3.55
C ASP A 229 19.47 6.42 -3.33
N VAL A 230 18.18 6.59 -3.60
CA VAL A 230 17.18 5.51 -3.69
C VAL A 230 16.63 5.50 -5.11
N LYS A 231 16.97 4.46 -5.87
CA LYS A 231 16.54 4.33 -7.27
C LYS A 231 15.11 3.81 -7.33
N ILE A 232 14.20 4.66 -7.81
CA ILE A 232 12.78 4.31 -7.95
C ILE A 232 12.58 3.06 -8.81
N CYS A 233 13.38 2.91 -9.87
CA CYS A 233 13.30 1.76 -10.77
C CYS A 233 13.70 0.42 -10.14
N ASP A 234 14.47 0.43 -9.05
CA ASP A 234 14.86 -0.78 -8.32
C ASP A 234 13.82 -1.21 -7.27
N LEU A 235 12.77 -0.40 -7.05
CA LEU A 235 11.67 -0.73 -6.13
C LEU A 235 10.73 -1.76 -6.74
N GLU A 236 10.44 -2.86 -6.03
CA GLU A 236 9.38 -3.78 -6.46
C GLU A 236 8.02 -3.08 -6.42
N ASN A 237 7.06 -3.56 -7.23
CA ASN A 237 5.72 -2.94 -7.35
C ASN A 237 5.05 -2.61 -6.00
N PRO A 238 5.09 -3.50 -4.99
CA PRO A 238 4.47 -3.20 -3.71
C PRO A 238 5.21 -2.16 -2.86
N HIS A 239 6.54 -2.10 -2.94
CA HIS A 239 7.32 -1.05 -2.27
C HIS A 239 7.07 0.29 -2.93
N LEU A 240 7.08 0.31 -4.27
CA LEU A 240 6.83 1.50 -5.07
C LEU A 240 5.46 2.12 -4.69
N SER A 241 4.40 1.34 -4.75
CA SER A 241 3.05 1.83 -4.45
C SER A 241 2.86 2.18 -2.96
N GLY A 242 3.43 1.37 -2.06
CA GLY A 242 3.33 1.59 -0.62
C GLY A 242 4.09 2.84 -0.13
N ILE A 243 5.24 3.15 -0.73
CA ILE A 243 5.98 4.38 -0.47
C ILE A 243 5.16 5.59 -0.93
N LEU A 244 4.66 5.57 -2.18
CA LEU A 244 3.81 6.62 -2.73
C LEU A 244 2.56 6.86 -1.86
N TYR A 245 1.88 5.76 -1.47
CA TYR A 245 0.74 5.78 -0.56
C TYR A 245 1.08 6.50 0.74
N SER A 246 2.24 6.22 1.32
CA SER A 246 2.67 6.80 2.59
C SER A 246 2.88 8.30 2.51
N PHE A 247 3.43 8.80 1.39
CA PHE A 247 3.52 10.23 1.11
C PHE A 247 2.14 10.87 0.98
N ALA A 248 1.25 10.27 0.18
CA ALA A 248 -0.10 10.80 -0.03
C ALA A 248 -0.95 10.81 1.26
N GLU A 249 -0.90 9.73 2.04
CA GLU A 249 -1.64 9.58 3.30
C GLU A 249 -1.25 10.62 4.34
N THR A 250 -0.01 11.09 4.32
CA THR A 250 0.49 12.11 5.24
C THR A 250 0.48 13.52 4.66
N SER A 251 -0.08 13.70 3.45
CA SER A 251 -0.03 14.93 2.67
C SER A 251 1.38 15.44 2.36
N ASN A 252 2.41 14.59 2.49
CA ASN A 252 3.80 14.89 2.15
C ASN A 252 4.09 14.61 0.66
N GLY A 253 5.32 14.90 0.22
CA GLY A 253 5.78 14.71 -1.15
C GLY A 253 5.48 15.92 -2.02
N SER A 254 6.50 16.39 -2.74
CA SER A 254 6.39 17.43 -3.77
C SER A 254 5.75 16.91 -5.06
N VAL A 255 5.37 17.85 -5.92
CA VAL A 255 4.95 17.56 -7.30
C VAL A 255 6.02 16.74 -8.04
N GLN A 256 7.29 17.13 -7.92
CA GLN A 256 8.42 16.45 -8.57
C GLN A 256 8.55 14.99 -8.13
N LEU A 257 8.35 14.70 -6.83
CA LEU A 257 8.36 13.32 -6.35
C LEU A 257 7.23 12.51 -7.02
N PHE A 258 6.02 13.06 -7.04
CA PHE A 258 4.87 12.37 -7.65
C PHE A 258 5.06 12.18 -9.15
N GLU A 259 5.60 13.15 -9.88
CA GLU A 259 5.97 13.00 -11.29
C GLU A 259 6.96 11.85 -11.50
N ALA A 260 7.99 11.74 -10.66
CA ALA A 260 8.96 10.65 -10.76
C ALA A 260 8.33 9.26 -10.54
N PHE A 261 7.40 9.14 -9.58
CA PHE A 261 6.62 7.90 -9.40
C PHE A 261 5.68 7.62 -10.57
N LEU A 262 5.07 8.66 -11.15
CA LEU A 262 4.20 8.53 -12.32
C LEU A 262 4.98 8.01 -13.53
N GLU A 263 6.14 8.61 -13.82
CA GLU A 263 7.01 8.18 -14.92
C GLU A 263 7.43 6.72 -14.77
N GLU A 264 7.84 6.32 -13.55
CA GLU A 264 8.17 4.92 -13.28
C GLU A 264 6.97 3.99 -13.47
N PHE A 265 5.77 4.36 -13.00
CA PHE A 265 4.57 3.55 -13.23
C PHE A 265 4.24 3.40 -14.72
N LEU A 266 4.38 4.49 -15.48
CA LEU A 266 4.12 4.49 -16.91
C LEU A 266 5.16 3.67 -17.69
N SER A 267 6.39 3.55 -17.19
CA SER A 267 7.44 2.72 -17.80
C SER A 267 7.22 1.21 -17.60
N ARG A 268 6.51 0.80 -16.54
CA ARG A 268 6.27 -0.61 -16.20
C ARG A 268 5.17 -1.26 -17.04
N ASP A 269 5.27 -2.59 -17.21
CA ASP A 269 4.18 -3.39 -17.75
C ASP A 269 3.08 -3.58 -16.69
N ILE A 270 1.97 -2.87 -16.87
CA ILE A 270 0.84 -2.88 -15.93
C ILE A 270 0.14 -4.25 -15.86
N ASN A 271 0.20 -5.06 -16.93
CA ASN A 271 -0.36 -6.42 -16.95
C ASN A 271 0.33 -7.33 -15.94
N SER A 272 1.60 -7.03 -15.60
CA SER A 272 2.37 -7.79 -14.61
C SER A 272 2.12 -7.34 -13.16
N MET A 273 1.38 -6.26 -12.95
CA MET A 273 1.13 -5.69 -11.63
C MET A 273 -0.12 -6.30 -10.99
N ASN A 274 -0.01 -6.72 -9.73
CA ASN A 274 -1.19 -7.05 -8.94
C ASN A 274 -2.08 -5.80 -8.74
N SER A 275 -3.37 -6.03 -8.44
CA SER A 275 -4.36 -4.94 -8.36
C SER A 275 -4.11 -3.97 -7.20
N GLN A 276 -3.50 -4.45 -6.10
CA GLN A 276 -3.23 -3.61 -4.93
C GLN A 276 -2.29 -2.43 -5.25
N PRO A 277 -1.09 -2.64 -5.83
CA PRO A 277 -0.24 -1.53 -6.25
C PRO A 277 -0.92 -0.53 -7.18
N ILE A 278 -1.72 -1.01 -8.15
CA ILE A 278 -2.47 -0.13 -9.06
C ILE A 278 -3.47 0.75 -8.28
N ALA A 279 -4.21 0.16 -7.34
CA ALA A 279 -5.17 0.87 -6.51
C ALA A 279 -4.50 1.97 -5.66
N GLU A 280 -3.36 1.65 -5.06
CA GLU A 280 -2.58 2.56 -4.22
C GLU A 280 -2.05 3.74 -5.03
N PHE A 281 -1.62 3.51 -6.28
CA PHE A 281 -1.24 4.59 -7.21
C PHE A 281 -2.42 5.52 -7.49
N VAL A 282 -3.54 4.98 -7.98
CA VAL A 282 -4.75 5.75 -8.27
C VAL A 282 -5.19 6.55 -7.03
N TRP A 283 -5.17 5.90 -5.86
CA TRP A 283 -5.54 6.55 -4.60
C TRP A 283 -4.61 7.72 -4.26
N SER A 284 -3.31 7.51 -4.38
CA SER A 284 -2.30 8.50 -3.98
C SER A 284 -2.36 9.76 -4.82
N PHE A 285 -2.48 9.63 -6.15
CA PHE A 285 -2.59 10.78 -7.06
C PHE A 285 -3.89 11.54 -6.85
N ALA A 286 -5.01 10.82 -6.72
CA ALA A 286 -6.31 11.43 -6.42
C ALA A 286 -6.31 12.15 -5.07
N ARG A 287 -5.69 11.57 -4.03
CA ARG A 287 -5.60 12.16 -2.69
C ARG A 287 -4.79 13.46 -2.68
N LYS A 288 -3.75 13.54 -3.51
CA LYS A 288 -2.85 14.69 -3.62
C LYS A 288 -3.28 15.70 -4.70
N GLU A 289 -4.39 15.43 -5.38
CA GLU A 289 -4.95 16.25 -6.44
C GLU A 289 -3.90 16.61 -7.52
N GLN A 290 -2.99 15.68 -7.79
CA GLN A 290 -1.96 15.83 -8.83
C GLN A 290 -2.53 15.43 -10.19
N ASP A 291 -2.14 16.15 -11.24
CA ASP A 291 -2.47 15.78 -12.60
C ASP A 291 -1.77 14.46 -12.96
N ALA A 292 -2.56 13.51 -13.46
CA ALA A 292 -2.10 12.17 -13.79
C ALA A 292 -2.97 11.52 -14.86
N ASP A 293 -3.50 12.29 -15.81
CA ASP A 293 -4.40 11.77 -16.86
C ASP A 293 -3.84 10.51 -17.58
N LYS A 294 -2.53 10.43 -17.77
CA LYS A 294 -1.87 9.24 -18.34
C LYS A 294 -1.91 7.99 -17.44
N LEU A 295 -1.78 8.15 -16.11
CA LEU A 295 -1.95 7.04 -15.15
C LEU A 295 -3.34 6.44 -15.32
N PHE A 296 -4.27 7.35 -15.37
CA PHE A 296 -5.70 7.16 -15.41
C PHE A 296 -6.16 6.45 -16.69
N ASP A 297 -5.74 6.92 -17.86
CA ASP A 297 -5.95 6.24 -19.13
C ASP A 297 -5.35 4.83 -19.15
N LYS A 298 -4.13 4.66 -18.61
CA LYS A 298 -3.43 3.37 -18.58
C LYS A 298 -4.13 2.36 -17.67
N VAL A 299 -4.59 2.78 -16.50
CA VAL A 299 -5.37 1.94 -15.58
C VAL A 299 -6.74 1.60 -16.17
N GLU A 300 -7.37 2.55 -16.86
CA GLU A 300 -8.65 2.31 -17.52
C GLU A 300 -8.54 1.23 -18.60
N ALA A 301 -7.53 1.34 -19.46
CA ALA A 301 -7.24 0.34 -20.48
C ALA A 301 -6.98 -1.04 -19.86
N GLU A 302 -6.28 -1.09 -18.73
CA GLU A 302 -6.01 -2.32 -17.98
C GLU A 302 -7.27 -2.96 -17.38
N ILE A 303 -8.17 -2.15 -16.82
CA ILE A 303 -9.44 -2.66 -16.27
C ILE A 303 -10.31 -3.24 -17.39
N ILE A 304 -10.29 -2.63 -18.58
CA ILE A 304 -11.03 -3.11 -19.74
C ILE A 304 -10.40 -4.40 -20.31
N SER A 305 -9.07 -4.53 -20.27
CA SER A 305 -8.34 -5.68 -20.82
C SER A 305 -8.38 -6.90 -19.90
N ARG A 306 -8.35 -6.71 -18.57
CA ARG A 306 -8.47 -7.80 -17.60
C ARG A 306 -9.85 -8.43 -17.70
N ASP A 307 -9.90 -9.73 -17.97
CA ASP A 307 -11.11 -10.49 -17.73
C ASP A 307 -11.43 -10.39 -16.23
N MET A 308 -12.63 -9.89 -15.90
CA MET A 308 -13.09 -9.67 -14.53
C MET A 308 -13.12 -10.98 -13.70
N THR A 309 -12.98 -12.13 -14.36
CA THR A 309 -12.84 -13.44 -13.71
C THR A 309 -11.41 -13.75 -13.23
N GLU A 310 -10.39 -13.07 -13.75
CA GLU A 310 -8.97 -13.25 -13.37
C GLU A 310 -8.55 -12.38 -12.17
N LEU A 311 -9.29 -11.31 -11.88
CA LEU A 311 -9.14 -10.55 -10.65
C LEU A 311 -9.62 -11.42 -9.49
N ASN A 312 -8.70 -12.02 -8.73
CA ASN A 312 -9.10 -12.76 -7.55
C ASN A 312 -9.95 -11.85 -6.64
N LYS A 313 -11.01 -12.42 -6.04
CA LYS A 313 -12.01 -11.70 -5.23
C LYS A 313 -11.38 -10.73 -4.21
N ASN A 314 -10.22 -11.08 -3.66
CA ASN A 314 -9.52 -10.28 -2.65
C ASN A 314 -8.80 -9.06 -3.22
N ASP A 315 -8.09 -9.21 -4.34
CA ASP A 315 -7.42 -8.10 -5.03
C ASP A 315 -8.43 -7.10 -5.58
N PHE A 316 -9.57 -7.63 -6.03
CA PHE A 316 -10.71 -6.83 -6.43
C PHE A 316 -11.33 -6.05 -5.26
N LEU A 317 -11.60 -6.71 -4.13
CA LEU A 317 -12.12 -6.05 -2.92
C LEU A 317 -11.15 -5.00 -2.37
N LYS A 318 -9.84 -5.25 -2.43
CA LYS A 318 -8.82 -4.28 -2.04
C LYS A 318 -8.77 -3.09 -2.98
N PHE A 319 -8.74 -3.33 -4.29
CA PHE A 319 -8.77 -2.27 -5.31
C PHE A 319 -9.99 -1.37 -5.08
N TYR A 320 -11.16 -2.00 -4.90
CA TYR A 320 -12.40 -1.30 -4.63
C TYR A 320 -12.41 -0.60 -3.26
N GLY A 321 -11.84 -1.20 -2.22
CA GLY A 321 -11.72 -0.59 -0.89
C GLY A 321 -10.94 0.71 -0.91
N HIS A 322 -9.85 0.76 -1.67
CA HIS A 322 -9.07 1.98 -1.90
C HIS A 322 -9.89 3.01 -2.70
N LEU A 323 -10.57 2.62 -3.78
CA LEU A 323 -11.47 3.53 -4.51
C LEU A 323 -12.65 4.04 -3.65
N GLY A 324 -13.19 3.20 -2.77
CA GLY A 324 -14.24 3.58 -1.81
C GLY A 324 -13.72 4.59 -0.79
N LYS A 325 -12.46 4.46 -0.37
CA LYS A 325 -11.78 5.46 0.47
C LYS A 325 -11.61 6.79 -0.28
N LEU A 326 -11.25 6.77 -1.57
CA LEU A 326 -11.23 7.97 -2.42
C LEU A 326 -12.59 8.67 -2.46
N ARG A 327 -13.69 7.93 -2.62
CA ARG A 327 -15.02 8.54 -2.66
C ARG A 327 -15.40 9.21 -1.34
N LYS A 328 -15.02 8.63 -0.20
CA LYS A 328 -15.29 9.19 1.13
C LYS A 328 -14.46 10.45 1.40
N GLU A 329 -13.20 10.45 0.99
CA GLU A 329 -12.24 11.52 1.32
C GLU A 329 -12.13 12.61 0.25
N ALA A 330 -12.39 12.28 -1.02
CA ALA A 330 -12.21 13.15 -2.18
C ALA A 330 -13.53 13.34 -2.97
N ARG A 331 -14.55 13.89 -2.29
CA ARG A 331 -15.89 14.16 -2.87
C ARG A 331 -15.86 14.93 -4.20
N ASN A 332 -14.87 15.80 -4.41
CA ASN A 332 -14.77 16.62 -5.62
C ASN A 332 -13.94 15.95 -6.73
N PHE A 333 -12.87 15.22 -6.38
CA PHE A 333 -12.02 14.52 -7.35
C PHE A 333 -12.73 13.31 -7.95
N SER A 334 -13.43 12.52 -7.13
CA SER A 334 -14.23 11.37 -7.59
C SER A 334 -15.25 11.80 -8.66
N ASN A 335 -15.83 13.00 -8.55
CA ASN A 335 -16.78 13.47 -9.55
C ASN A 335 -16.09 13.88 -10.86
N ARG A 336 -14.95 14.60 -10.81
CA ARG A 336 -14.21 14.99 -12.02
C ARG A 336 -13.64 13.77 -12.75
N TRP A 337 -13.12 12.81 -11.99
CA TRP A 337 -12.50 11.62 -12.52
C TRP A 337 -13.53 10.60 -13.03
N MET A 338 -14.61 10.34 -12.28
CA MET A 338 -15.67 9.42 -12.74
C MET A 338 -16.42 9.94 -13.97
N VAL A 339 -16.57 11.25 -14.14
CA VAL A 339 -17.24 11.84 -15.33
C VAL A 339 -16.43 11.66 -16.60
N ASN A 340 -15.10 11.52 -16.49
CA ASN A 340 -14.19 11.39 -17.63
C ASN A 340 -13.81 9.94 -17.99
N LEU A 341 -14.16 8.96 -17.14
CA LEU A 341 -13.99 7.53 -17.45
C LEU A 341 -14.83 7.14 -18.68
N SER A 342 -14.35 6.18 -19.49
CA SER A 342 -15.20 5.66 -20.56
C SER A 342 -16.48 5.05 -19.99
N PRO A 343 -17.58 5.04 -20.78
CA PRO A 343 -18.83 4.42 -20.38
C PRO A 343 -18.67 2.98 -19.88
N LYS A 344 -17.71 2.21 -20.41
CA LYS A 344 -17.44 0.84 -19.97
C LYS A 344 -16.93 0.78 -18.53
N VAL A 345 -16.06 1.70 -18.11
CA VAL A 345 -15.54 1.72 -16.74
C VAL A 345 -16.55 2.34 -15.77
N GLN A 346 -17.36 3.29 -16.24
CA GLN A 346 -18.55 3.73 -15.52
C GLN A 346 -19.57 2.59 -15.32
N ASP A 347 -19.78 1.74 -16.31
CA ASP A 347 -20.69 0.58 -16.26
C ASP A 347 -20.15 -0.50 -15.31
N VAL A 348 -18.86 -0.80 -15.36
CA VAL A 348 -18.20 -1.68 -14.37
C VAL A 348 -18.39 -1.08 -12.97
N TYR A 349 -18.12 0.21 -12.78
CA TYR A 349 -18.31 0.88 -11.50
C TYR A 349 -19.79 0.90 -11.03
N ALA A 350 -20.75 1.06 -11.94
CA ALA A 350 -22.19 1.05 -11.64
C ALA A 350 -22.71 -0.35 -11.30
N MET A 351 -22.28 -1.37 -12.06
CA MET A 351 -22.60 -2.78 -11.82
C MET A 351 -22.11 -3.22 -10.43
N LEU A 352 -20.95 -2.71 -10.01
CA LEU A 352 -20.34 -3.03 -8.72
C LEU A 352 -20.94 -2.25 -7.55
N ASN A 353 -21.32 -0.98 -7.76
CA ASN A 353 -22.13 -0.24 -6.79
C ASN A 353 -23.49 -0.92 -6.57
N SER A 354 -24.09 -1.48 -7.63
CA SER A 354 -25.31 -2.28 -7.50
C SER A 354 -25.07 -3.54 -6.68
N TRP A 355 -23.94 -4.22 -6.82
CA TRP A 355 -23.60 -5.40 -6.01
C TRP A 355 -23.41 -5.08 -4.52
N ILE A 356 -22.79 -3.94 -4.20
CA ILE A 356 -22.59 -3.49 -2.81
C ILE A 356 -23.90 -2.99 -2.17
N LEU A 357 -24.73 -2.28 -2.94
CA LEU A 357 -26.03 -1.80 -2.47
C LEU A 357 -27.06 -2.93 -2.35
N CYS A 358 -26.94 -4.00 -3.14
CA CYS A 358 -27.82 -5.17 -3.08
C CYS A 358 -27.45 -6.20 -2.00
N GLY A 359 -26.37 -5.98 -1.23
CA GLY A 359 -26.11 -6.74 0.01
C GLY A 359 -26.23 -8.25 -0.11
N LEU A 360 -25.60 -8.89 -1.11
CA LEU A 360 -25.51 -10.35 -1.14
C LEU A 360 -24.40 -10.82 -0.21
N SER A 361 -24.83 -11.21 0.98
CA SER A 361 -24.15 -12.10 1.92
C SER A 361 -23.65 -13.37 1.24
N VAL A 362 -22.33 -13.58 1.21
CA VAL A 362 -21.70 -14.91 1.30
C VAL A 362 -20.43 -14.79 2.12
#